data_AF-A0A0D5ZFL9-F1
#
_entry.id   AF-A0A0D5ZFL9-F1
#
_cell.length_a   1.000
_cell.length_b   1.000
_cell.length_c   1.000
_cell.angle_alpha   90.00
_cell.angle_beta   90.00
_cell.angle_gamma   90.00
#
_symmetry.space_group_name_H-M   'P 1'
#
loop_
_entity.id
_entity.type
_entity.pdbx_description
1 polymer ?
#
loop_
_entity_poly.entity_id
_entity_poly.type
_entity_poly.pdbx_seq_one_letter_code
_entity_poly.pdbx_strand_id
1 'polypeptide(L)'
;MSKLTSGGKSGIIAGVLYGAIMGVNYHFILVYHKSVIMQIITNSLTPNSTFTADQLYNATLYGIIIVFIILGLIVGAILGLIFGAVYDRIPGKKATMRGLVFGLIIWVILDVLLNFRDLVYGVLYLIQSLGIGLVASLVYGYVMGLIFERYMKREEPIEDPFADIMG
;
A
#
# COMPACT_ATOMS: atom_id res chain seq x y z
N MET A 1 6.66 -2.14 -23.30
CA MET A 1 6.33 -2.73 -21.99
C MET A 1 4.88 -3.11 -22.01
N SER A 2 4.58 -4.32 -21.56
CA SER A 2 3.18 -4.73 -21.40
C SER A 2 2.52 -3.91 -20.28
N LYS A 3 1.18 -3.80 -20.30
CA LYS A 3 0.39 -3.26 -19.18
C LYS A 3 0.74 -3.95 -17.87
N LEU A 4 1.04 -5.25 -17.92
CA LEU A 4 1.48 -6.02 -16.76
C LEU A 4 2.79 -5.48 -16.17
N THR A 5 3.81 -5.27 -17.02
CA THR A 5 5.13 -4.75 -16.59
C THR A 5 5.03 -3.31 -16.08
N SER A 6 4.29 -2.45 -16.77
CA SER A 6 4.02 -1.07 -16.33
C SER A 6 3.29 -1.04 -15.00
N GLY A 7 2.30 -1.94 -14.83
CA GLY A 7 1.57 -2.18 -13.60
C GLY A 7 2.50 -2.54 -12.44
N GLY A 8 3.31 -3.59 -12.58
CA GLY A 8 4.24 -4.02 -11.53
C GLY A 8 5.21 -2.92 -11.09
N LYS A 9 5.83 -2.17 -12.03
CA LYS A 9 6.73 -1.06 -11.72
C LYS A 9 6.02 0.08 -10.99
N SER A 10 4.84 0.49 -11.49
CA SER A 10 4.04 1.54 -10.84
C SER A 10 3.57 1.13 -9.44
N GLY A 11 3.20 -0.14 -9.28
CA GLY A 11 2.75 -0.71 -8.01
C GLY A 11 3.86 -0.79 -6.96
N ILE A 12 5.10 -1.09 -7.34
CA ILE A 12 6.26 -1.02 -6.43
C ILE A 12 6.43 0.40 -5.87
N ILE A 13 6.44 1.41 -6.76
CA ILE A 13 6.68 2.80 -6.34
C ILE A 13 5.53 3.32 -5.46
N ALA A 14 4.30 3.07 -5.87
CA ALA A 14 3.12 3.41 -5.06
C ALA A 14 3.09 2.63 -3.74
N GLY A 15 3.53 1.37 -3.76
CA GLY A 15 3.61 0.49 -2.60
C GLY A 15 4.57 0.97 -1.53
N VAL A 16 5.72 1.53 -1.92
CA VAL A 16 6.66 2.18 -0.98
C VAL A 16 5.99 3.36 -0.28
N LEU A 17 5.25 4.21 -1.01
CA LEU A 17 4.53 5.33 -0.40
C LEU A 17 3.43 4.86 0.55
N TYR A 18 2.65 3.85 0.14
CA TYR A 18 1.65 3.21 1.01
C TYR A 18 2.30 2.67 2.29
N GLY A 19 3.39 1.92 2.14
CA GLY A 19 4.16 1.37 3.26
C GLY A 19 4.72 2.46 4.18
N ALA A 20 5.19 3.57 3.65
CA ALA A 20 5.64 4.69 4.46
C ALA A 20 4.50 5.33 5.27
N ILE A 21 3.33 5.56 4.65
CA ILE A 21 2.15 6.11 5.32
C ILE A 21 1.70 5.17 6.46
N MET A 22 1.57 3.88 6.16
CA MET A 22 1.16 2.89 7.15
C MET A 22 2.21 2.71 8.25
N GLY A 23 3.49 2.66 7.91
CA GLY A 23 4.59 2.57 8.85
C GLY A 23 4.61 3.74 9.84
N VAL A 24 4.39 4.96 9.36
CA VAL A 24 4.25 6.15 10.21
C VAL A 24 3.03 6.04 11.12
N ASN A 25 1.88 5.62 10.60
CA ASN A 25 0.69 5.41 11.42
C ASN A 25 0.93 4.38 12.54
N TYR A 26 1.49 3.22 12.21
CA TYR A 26 1.79 2.19 13.21
C TYR A 26 2.87 2.61 14.21
N HIS A 27 3.83 3.45 13.79
CA HIS A 27 4.77 4.07 14.72
C HIS A 27 4.04 4.96 15.74
N PHE A 28 3.10 5.81 15.29
CA PHE A 28 2.29 6.61 16.21
C PHE A 28 1.43 5.75 17.15
N ILE A 29 0.84 4.66 16.66
CA ILE A 29 0.09 3.71 17.49
C ILE A 29 1.01 3.13 18.58
N LEU A 30 2.22 2.71 18.21
CA LEU A 30 3.20 2.15 19.17
C LEU A 30 3.55 3.15 20.28
N VAL A 31 3.77 4.41 19.91
CA VAL A 31 4.12 5.48 20.87
C VAL A 31 2.92 5.86 21.76
N TYR A 32 1.75 6.10 21.16
CA TYR A 32 0.58 6.60 21.88
C TYR A 32 -0.05 5.52 22.79
N HIS A 33 -0.01 4.26 22.38
CA HIS A 33 -0.55 3.12 23.13
C HIS A 33 0.55 2.28 23.80
N LYS A 34 1.71 2.88 24.12
CA LYS A 34 2.87 2.18 24.68
C LYS A 34 2.53 1.31 25.88
N SER A 35 1.74 1.80 26.84
CA SER A 35 1.40 1.06 28.07
C SER A 35 0.65 -0.24 27.76
N VAL A 36 -0.37 -0.17 26.90
CA VAL A 36 -1.17 -1.31 26.46
C VAL A 36 -0.31 -2.30 25.67
N ILE A 37 0.50 -1.81 24.75
CA ILE A 37 1.35 -2.66 23.91
C ILE A 37 2.44 -3.34 24.73
N MET A 38 3.04 -2.64 25.69
CA MET A 38 4.02 -3.22 26.61
C MET A 38 3.40 -4.33 27.48
N GLN A 39 2.15 -4.14 27.92
CA GLN A 39 1.40 -5.17 28.64
C GLN A 39 1.15 -6.39 27.74
N ILE A 40 0.73 -6.19 26.48
CA ILE A 40 0.53 -7.28 25.52
C ILE A 40 1.84 -8.04 25.28
N ILE A 41 2.96 -7.35 25.06
CA ILE A 41 4.27 -7.97 24.86
C ILE A 41 4.65 -8.78 26.10
N THR A 42 4.54 -8.18 27.29
CA THR A 42 4.90 -8.85 28.56
C THR A 42 4.06 -10.10 28.79
N ASN A 43 2.75 -10.05 28.53
CA ASN A 43 1.85 -11.21 28.67
C ASN A 43 2.11 -12.29 27.62
N SER A 44 2.71 -11.93 26.47
CA SER A 44 3.04 -12.86 25.39
C SER A 44 4.42 -13.52 25.56
N LEU A 45 5.25 -13.02 26.49
CA LEU A 45 6.56 -13.60 26.77
C LEU A 45 6.43 -14.88 27.59
N THR A 46 7.14 -15.92 27.16
CA THR A 46 7.30 -17.13 27.98
C THR A 46 8.32 -16.88 29.10
N PRO A 47 8.22 -17.59 30.23
CA PRO A 47 9.13 -17.41 31.37
C PRO A 47 10.63 -17.57 31.04
N ASN A 48 10.96 -18.29 29.95
CA ASN A 48 12.31 -18.55 29.49
C ASN A 48 12.69 -17.75 28.23
N SER A 49 12.00 -16.64 27.96
CA SER A 49 12.30 -15.80 26.79
C SER A 49 13.72 -15.26 26.83
N THR A 50 14.41 -15.33 25.69
CA THR A 50 15.74 -14.70 25.49
C THR A 50 15.66 -13.18 25.46
N PHE A 51 14.51 -12.61 25.09
CA PHE A 51 14.31 -11.17 24.97
C PHE A 51 13.44 -10.61 26.09
N THR A 52 13.79 -9.41 26.55
CA THR A 52 12.93 -8.64 27.46
C THR A 52 11.83 -7.92 26.68
N ALA A 53 10.75 -7.54 27.37
CA ALA A 53 9.65 -6.81 26.75
C ALA A 53 10.10 -5.46 26.17
N ASP A 54 10.99 -4.75 26.87
CA ASP A 54 11.59 -3.51 26.40
C ASP A 54 12.43 -3.68 25.13
N GLN A 55 13.19 -4.78 25.02
CA GLN A 55 13.96 -5.10 23.82
C GLN A 55 13.05 -5.31 22.61
N LEU A 56 11.98 -6.10 22.78
CA LEU A 56 11.02 -6.36 21.70
C LEU A 56 10.23 -5.11 21.31
N TYR A 57 9.81 -4.31 22.27
CA TYR A 57 9.12 -3.05 22.00
C TYR A 57 10.01 -2.09 21.22
N ASN A 58 11.27 -1.88 21.64
CA ASN A 58 12.19 -0.98 20.95
C ASN A 58 12.57 -1.48 19.56
N ALA A 59 12.79 -2.79 19.40
CA ALA A 59 13.03 -3.39 18.09
C ALA A 59 11.84 -3.17 17.15
N THR A 60 10.62 -3.35 17.65
CA THR A 60 9.40 -3.09 16.88
C THR A 60 9.28 -1.60 16.54
N LEU A 61 9.46 -0.71 17.51
CA LEU A 61 9.34 0.74 17.35
C LEU A 61 10.26 1.29 16.26
N TYR A 62 11.52 0.85 16.23
CA TYR A 62 12.50 1.28 15.23
C TYR A 62 12.36 0.54 13.89
N GLY A 63 11.91 -0.71 13.91
CA GLY A 63 11.75 -1.53 12.71
C GLY A 63 10.46 -1.30 11.94
N ILE A 64 9.40 -0.79 12.59
CA ILE A 64 8.04 -0.84 12.04
C ILE A 64 7.91 -0.15 10.68
N ILE A 65 8.54 1.03 10.51
CA ILE A 65 8.48 1.78 9.26
C ILE A 65 9.15 1.00 8.13
N ILE A 66 10.31 0.41 8.40
CA ILE A 66 11.06 -0.39 7.42
C ILE A 66 10.27 -1.63 7.04
N VAL A 67 9.68 -2.32 8.03
CA VAL A 67 8.83 -3.50 7.80
C VAL A 67 7.66 -3.14 6.89
N PHE A 68 6.95 -2.04 7.15
CA PHE A 68 5.83 -1.63 6.31
C PHE A 68 6.25 -1.17 4.92
N ILE A 69 7.42 -0.56 4.74
CA ILE A 69 7.95 -0.24 3.41
C ILE A 69 8.26 -1.52 2.62
N ILE A 70 8.88 -2.53 3.23
CA ILE A 70 9.16 -3.82 2.59
C ILE A 70 7.86 -4.53 2.21
N LEU A 71 6.90 -4.59 3.13
CA LEU A 71 5.58 -5.16 2.86
C LEU A 71 4.86 -4.38 1.74
N GLY A 72 4.91 -3.05 1.80
CA GLY A 72 4.36 -2.17 0.78
C GLY A 72 4.97 -2.40 -0.60
N LEU A 73 6.28 -2.67 -0.68
CA LEU A 73 6.96 -3.03 -1.93
C LEU A 73 6.43 -4.35 -2.50
N ILE A 74 6.36 -5.40 -1.68
CA ILE A 74 5.94 -6.74 -2.10
C ILE A 74 4.47 -6.74 -2.51
N VAL A 75 3.59 -6.26 -1.63
CA VAL A 75 2.14 -6.19 -1.87
C VAL A 75 1.85 -5.22 -3.01
N GLY A 76 2.53 -4.07 -3.05
CA GLY A 76 2.41 -3.09 -4.10
C GLY A 76 2.77 -3.64 -5.47
N ALA A 77 3.80 -4.48 -5.58
CA ALA A 77 4.14 -5.17 -6.83
C ALA A 77 3.01 -6.09 -7.30
N ILE A 78 2.46 -6.91 -6.39
CA ILE A 78 1.35 -7.84 -6.69
C ILE A 78 0.12 -7.06 -7.13
N LEU A 79 -0.29 -6.06 -6.37
CA LEU A 79 -1.44 -5.22 -6.68
C LEU A 79 -1.23 -4.44 -7.99
N GLY A 80 -0.02 -4.00 -8.28
CA GLY A 80 0.34 -3.35 -9.55
C GLY A 80 0.21 -4.29 -10.75
N LEU A 81 0.63 -5.55 -10.62
CA LEU A 81 0.44 -6.57 -11.66
C LEU A 81 -1.06 -6.81 -11.92
N ILE A 82 -1.85 -6.92 -10.84
CA ILE A 82 -3.32 -7.06 -10.93
C ILE A 82 -3.92 -5.85 -11.63
N PHE A 83 -3.55 -4.62 -11.24
CA PHE A 83 -4.00 -3.39 -11.87
C PHE A 83 -3.69 -3.38 -13.36
N GLY A 84 -2.47 -3.73 -13.76
CA GLY A 84 -2.08 -3.84 -15.17
C GLY A 84 -2.90 -4.89 -15.95
N ALA A 85 -3.19 -6.04 -15.33
CA ALA A 85 -3.96 -7.12 -15.93
C ALA A 85 -5.43 -6.77 -16.14
N VAL A 86 -6.04 -6.02 -15.21
CA VAL A 86 -7.47 -5.65 -15.27
C VAL A 86 -7.69 -4.21 -15.72
N TYR A 87 -6.64 -3.49 -16.12
CA TYR A 87 -6.66 -2.05 -16.40
C TYR A 87 -7.82 -1.62 -17.30
N ASP A 88 -8.12 -2.39 -18.36
CA ASP A 88 -9.17 -2.06 -19.34
C ASP A 88 -10.59 -2.28 -18.81
N ARG A 89 -10.74 -3.04 -17.72
CA ARG A 89 -12.03 -3.31 -17.06
C ARG A 89 -12.35 -2.28 -15.98
N ILE A 90 -11.37 -1.50 -15.54
CA ILE A 90 -11.58 -0.50 -14.49
C ILE A 90 -12.23 0.74 -15.12
N PRO A 91 -13.36 1.22 -14.58
CA PRO A 91 -14.03 2.39 -15.13
C PRO A 91 -13.15 3.64 -15.02
N GLY A 92 -13.11 4.42 -16.10
CA GLY A 92 -12.47 5.73 -16.14
C GLY A 92 -11.71 6.02 -17.42
N LYS A 93 -11.62 7.31 -17.77
CA LYS A 93 -10.94 7.80 -18.98
C LYS A 93 -9.42 7.95 -18.81
N LYS A 94 -8.95 8.29 -17.60
CA LYS A 94 -7.53 8.49 -17.29
C LYS A 94 -7.00 7.38 -16.39
N ALA A 95 -5.71 7.06 -16.52
CA ALA A 95 -5.07 6.04 -15.69
C ALA A 95 -5.12 6.38 -14.20
N THR A 96 -4.99 7.67 -13.85
CA THR A 96 -5.15 8.16 -12.47
C THR A 96 -6.55 7.91 -11.90
N MET A 97 -7.60 8.10 -12.70
CA MET A 97 -8.98 7.83 -12.28
C MET A 97 -9.23 6.34 -12.09
N ARG A 98 -8.71 5.50 -13.00
CA ARG A 98 -8.73 4.04 -12.83
C ARG A 98 -7.94 3.62 -11.58
N GLY A 99 -6.80 4.24 -11.35
CA GLY A 99 -5.98 4.03 -10.16
C GLY A 99 -6.74 4.35 -8.87
N LEU A 100 -7.46 5.48 -8.80
CA LEU A 100 -8.30 5.84 -7.65
C LEU A 100 -9.43 4.83 -7.42
N VAL A 101 -10.14 4.40 -8.48
CA VAL A 101 -11.17 3.37 -8.37
C VAL A 101 -10.58 2.07 -7.84
N PHE A 102 -9.42 1.67 -8.36
CA PHE A 102 -8.72 0.47 -7.88
C PHE A 102 -8.30 0.61 -6.41
N GLY A 103 -7.73 1.74 -6.01
CA GLY A 103 -7.37 2.02 -4.62
C GLY A 103 -8.57 1.92 -3.68
N LEU A 104 -9.72 2.48 -4.08
CA LEU A 104 -10.96 2.38 -3.33
C LEU A 104 -11.43 0.91 -3.19
N ILE A 105 -11.35 0.12 -4.25
CA ILE A 105 -11.69 -1.32 -4.20
C ILE A 105 -10.77 -2.04 -3.21
N ILE A 106 -9.46 -1.77 -3.25
CA ILE A 106 -8.49 -2.37 -2.34
C ILE A 106 -8.80 -2.00 -0.89
N TRP A 107 -9.13 -0.75 -0.61
CA TRP A 107 -9.53 -0.32 0.74
C TRP A 107 -10.77 -1.05 1.24
N VAL A 108 -11.81 -1.15 0.42
CA VAL A 108 -13.02 -1.91 0.81
C VAL A 108 -12.64 -3.36 1.14
N ILE A 109 -11.83 -4.01 0.31
CA ILE A 109 -11.46 -5.41 0.53
C ILE A 109 -10.58 -5.57 1.77
N LEU A 110 -9.49 -4.82 1.88
CA LEU A 110 -8.47 -5.03 2.91
C LEU A 110 -8.86 -4.38 4.24
N ASP A 111 -9.36 -3.15 4.23
CA ASP A 111 -9.62 -2.38 5.45
C ASP A 111 -11.06 -2.56 5.95
N VAL A 112 -12.06 -2.60 5.06
CA VAL A 112 -13.46 -2.72 5.49
C VAL A 112 -13.85 -4.19 5.73
N LEU A 113 -13.58 -5.07 4.77
CA LEU A 113 -14.08 -6.46 4.82
C LEU A 113 -13.19 -7.37 5.67
N LEU A 114 -11.87 -7.24 5.59
CA LEU A 114 -10.96 -8.13 6.31
C LEU A 114 -10.61 -7.64 7.72
N ASN A 115 -10.84 -6.35 8.02
CA ASN A 115 -10.34 -5.74 9.26
C ASN A 115 -11.36 -5.63 10.40
N PHE A 116 -12.47 -6.38 10.35
CA PHE A 116 -13.41 -6.47 11.47
C PHE A 116 -12.79 -6.96 12.79
N ARG A 117 -11.62 -7.61 12.72
CA ARG A 117 -10.88 -8.10 13.89
C ARG A 117 -10.36 -6.96 14.79
N ASP A 118 -10.19 -5.76 14.23
CA ASP A 118 -9.70 -4.60 14.97
C ASP A 118 -10.71 -4.04 15.97
N LEU A 119 -11.97 -4.49 15.95
CA LEU A 119 -12.96 -4.19 16.99
C LEU A 119 -12.49 -4.56 18.40
N VAL A 120 -11.58 -5.53 18.52
CA VAL A 120 -10.98 -5.92 19.81
C VAL A 120 -10.22 -4.75 20.47
N TYR A 121 -9.70 -3.81 19.67
CA TYR A 121 -8.99 -2.63 20.15
C TYR A 121 -9.92 -1.41 20.39
N GLY A 122 -11.21 -1.54 20.07
CA GLY A 122 -12.24 -0.52 20.31
C GLY A 122 -12.66 0.27 19.06
N VAL A 123 -13.85 0.87 19.12
CA VAL A 123 -14.49 1.54 17.97
C VAL A 123 -13.68 2.74 17.46
N LEU A 124 -13.06 3.51 18.37
CA LEU A 124 -12.23 4.65 17.98
C LEU A 124 -11.00 4.22 17.18
N TYR A 125 -10.37 3.10 17.58
CA TYR A 125 -9.25 2.52 16.85
C TYR A 125 -9.67 2.08 15.44
N LEU A 126 -10.83 1.42 15.33
CA LEU A 126 -11.38 1.00 14.04
C LEU A 126 -11.66 2.19 13.11
N ILE A 127 -12.25 3.28 13.61
CA ILE A 127 -12.52 4.47 12.79
C ILE A 127 -11.22 5.11 12.31
N GLN A 128 -10.21 5.19 13.19
CA GLN A 128 -8.89 5.71 12.83
C GLN A 128 -8.20 4.84 11.77
N SER A 129 -8.20 3.52 11.94
CA SER A 129 -7.57 2.59 10.99
C SER A 129 -8.25 2.64 9.62
N LEU A 130 -9.58 2.66 9.58
CA LEU A 130 -10.36 2.81 8.34
C LEU A 130 -10.06 4.14 7.62
N GLY A 131 -10.00 5.25 8.37
CA GLY A 131 -9.71 6.57 7.81
C GLY A 131 -8.31 6.66 7.20
N ILE A 132 -7.30 6.17 7.92
CA ILE A 132 -5.91 6.17 7.45
C ILE A 132 -5.71 5.19 6.29
N GLY A 133 -6.32 4.01 6.36
CA GLY A 133 -6.34 3.04 5.26
C GLY A 133 -6.94 3.63 3.99
N LEU A 134 -8.02 4.41 4.11
CA LEU A 134 -8.64 5.09 2.96
C LEU A 134 -7.68 6.08 2.33
N VAL A 135 -7.05 6.94 3.14
CA VAL A 135 -6.06 7.91 2.64
C VAL A 135 -4.89 7.19 1.96
N ALA A 136 -4.32 6.17 2.61
CA ALA A 136 -3.19 5.42 2.09
C ALA A 136 -3.52 4.73 0.75
N SER A 137 -4.69 4.08 0.66
CA SER A 137 -5.14 3.37 -0.55
C SER A 137 -5.43 4.31 -1.73
N LEU A 138 -6.00 5.50 -1.48
CA LEU A 138 -6.24 6.49 -2.51
C LEU A 138 -4.94 7.10 -3.02
N VAL A 139 -3.99 7.38 -2.11
CA VAL A 139 -2.64 7.82 -2.48
C VAL A 139 -1.94 6.75 -3.32
N TYR A 140 -2.00 5.49 -2.89
CA TYR A 140 -1.48 4.35 -3.64
C TYR A 140 -2.09 4.30 -5.05
N GLY A 141 -3.42 4.29 -5.14
CA GLY A 141 -4.14 4.21 -6.40
C GLY A 141 -3.82 5.36 -7.35
N TYR A 142 -3.82 6.59 -6.83
CA TYR A 142 -3.49 7.79 -7.61
C TYR A 142 -2.06 7.75 -8.16
N VAL A 143 -1.07 7.49 -7.29
CA VAL A 143 0.35 7.46 -7.68
C VAL A 143 0.63 6.32 -8.65
N MET A 144 0.07 5.14 -8.40
CA MET A 144 0.17 4.00 -9.30
C MET A 144 -0.38 4.37 -10.69
N GLY A 145 -1.61 4.92 -10.76
CA GLY A 145 -2.21 5.34 -12.02
C GLY A 145 -1.41 6.41 -12.76
N LEU A 146 -0.86 7.39 -12.03
CA LEU A 146 -0.01 8.45 -12.59
C LEU A 146 1.27 7.89 -13.22
N ILE A 147 1.97 7.01 -12.50
CA ILE A 147 3.23 6.40 -12.95
C ILE A 147 2.97 5.41 -14.09
N PHE A 148 1.88 4.65 -13.99
CA PHE A 148 1.45 3.73 -15.04
C PHE A 148 1.24 4.45 -16.37
N GLU A 149 0.54 5.59 -16.35
CA GLU A 149 0.32 6.42 -17.55
C GLU A 149 1.65 6.86 -18.17
N ARG A 150 2.60 7.26 -17.34
CA ARG A 150 3.93 7.67 -17.78
C ARG A 150 4.71 6.53 -18.45
N TYR A 151 4.56 5.30 -17.96
CA TYR A 151 5.20 4.14 -18.60
C TYR A 151 4.51 3.75 -19.90
N MET A 152 3.18 3.87 -20.00
CA MET A 152 2.44 3.59 -21.23
C MET A 152 2.72 4.60 -22.35
N LYS A 153 2.77 5.91 -22.04
CA LYS A 153 3.02 6.96 -23.05
C LYS A 153 4.42 6.95 -23.65
N ARG A 154 5.40 6.36 -22.97
CA ARG A 154 6.78 6.26 -23.49
C ARG A 154 6.93 5.29 -24.67
N GLU A 155 5.85 4.61 -25.05
CA GLU A 155 5.90 3.46 -25.95
C GLU A 155 4.96 3.57 -27.14
N GLU A 156 4.18 4.66 -27.23
CA GLU A 156 3.52 4.98 -28.49
C GLU A 156 4.63 5.26 -29.52
N PRO A 157 4.70 4.49 -30.63
CA PRO A 157 5.67 4.75 -31.68
C PRO A 157 5.46 6.18 -32.17
N ILE A 158 6.56 6.91 -32.35
CA ILE A 158 6.52 8.20 -33.05
C ILE A 158 5.98 7.87 -34.44
N GLU A 159 4.77 8.32 -34.77
CA GLU A 159 4.28 8.26 -36.14
C GLU A 159 5.33 8.95 -37.01
N ASP A 160 6.00 8.18 -37.87
CA ASP A 160 6.91 8.75 -38.86
C ASP A 160 6.04 9.57 -39.83
N PRO A 161 6.15 10.91 -39.85
CA PRO A 161 5.33 11.75 -40.71
C PRO A 161 5.53 11.46 -42.21
N PHE A 162 6.57 10.69 -42.55
CA PHE A 162 6.94 10.34 -43.92
C PHE A 162 6.55 8.90 -44.30
N ALA A 163 5.95 8.11 -43.41
CA ALA A 163 5.52 6.74 -43.70
C ALA A 163 4.50 6.66 -44.85
N ASP A 164 3.62 7.67 -44.96
CA ASP A 164 2.60 7.75 -46.03
C ASP A 164 3.13 8.35 -47.34
N ILE A 165 4.34 8.91 -47.35
CA ILE A 165 4.92 9.60 -48.52
C ILE A 165 5.85 8.66 -49.32
N MET A 166 6.26 7.54 -48.74
CA MET A 166 7.15 6.55 -49.37
C MET A 166 6.44 5.28 -49.88
N GLY A 167 5.10 5.26 -49.88
CA GLY A 167 4.26 4.15 -50.36
C GLY A 167 3.85 4.24 -51.83
#